data_AF-A0A5M3PK30-F1
#
_entry.id   AF-A0A5M3PK30-F1
#
_cell.length_a   1.000
_cell.length_b   1.000
_cell.length_c   1.000
_cell.angle_alpha   90.00
_cell.angle_beta   90.00
_cell.angle_gamma   90.00
#
_symmetry.space_group_name_H-M   'P 1'
#
loop_
_entity.id
_entity.type
_entity.pdbx_description
1 polymer ?
#
loop_
_entity_poly.entity_id
_entity_poly.type
_entity_poly.pdbx_seq_one_letter_code
_entity_poly.pdbx_strand_id
1 'polypeptide(L)'
;MALGINTNVASLSAQNQLGQSQNLSNQALERLSSGLRINSAKDDAAGLAISTRFQSQISGLNVATRNANDGISLAQTAEGALDEITNNLQRIRELAVQSANATNSDSDREALNQEVDQRIAEVNRIASQTSFNGLKVLDGTFGTQAFQVGANAGETISVAGLDSRGSQLGATISQTSGLAATSLGAGDAGETSLDVSGLDFSGDITVSSTIGGETIDVAAATYADADALAAAIQGEIDSNGNLADVTVAASDDGNSIVFSNASTTDIAATIDISDASGTQVSVTGADVSTTDGSGATTTVTLFDPSTLDLDSGVTGSFDVTDDSSNTVTVNFSLAAGTGNTVADLTAAVQAGLDAAGLDNASSDLTAADDGSVIELDSDSAITYDIANITASDGGTPNASTGGTISALTAAEEQTVASRFEAGETTSFSLNVAGEAIEVTDASNLQDVVAQINGATKDTGVSAFLSSSGDDIVFASAKGENFTASITTDVDGDGTNEVDLTVDSSADPNSNVSVNGLDISTRAGSDQALVAVDFAIDQVNQFRSDLGAVQNRFESTIANLSTSVENLSASNSRILDADFAAETAKLSKAQVLQQAGISVLAQANARPQQVLSLLQ
;
A
#
# COMPACT_ATOMS: atom_id res chain seq x y z
N MET A 1 60.15 20.64 96.87
CA MET A 1 60.76 21.07 95.60
C MET A 1 62.27 21.05 95.77
N ALA A 2 62.96 20.11 95.15
CA ALA A 2 64.42 20.10 95.15
C ALA A 2 64.93 21.21 94.21
N LEU A 3 65.63 22.22 94.75
CA LEU A 3 66.27 23.26 93.94
C LEU A 3 67.58 22.70 93.35
N GLY A 4 67.51 22.14 92.14
CA GLY A 4 68.69 21.84 91.34
C GLY A 4 69.20 23.09 90.63
N ILE A 5 70.45 23.48 90.87
CA ILE A 5 71.05 24.72 90.32
C ILE A 5 71.52 24.52 88.85
N ASN A 6 71.88 23.29 88.46
CA ASN A 6 72.35 22.97 87.10
C ASN A 6 71.22 22.80 86.07
N THR A 7 69.97 22.62 86.50
CA THR A 7 68.84 22.43 85.59
C THR A 7 67.66 23.26 86.09
N ASN A 8 67.46 24.44 85.50
CA ASN A 8 66.37 25.34 85.89
C ASN A 8 65.05 24.88 85.28
N VAL A 9 64.34 24.00 86.00
CA VAL A 9 63.06 23.44 85.58
C VAL A 9 62.00 24.53 85.36
N ALA A 10 62.03 25.63 86.11
CA ALA A 10 61.09 26.75 85.94
C ALA A 10 61.33 27.52 84.64
N SER A 11 62.59 27.74 84.26
CA SER A 11 62.96 28.34 82.97
C SER A 11 62.66 27.39 81.81
N LEU A 12 62.96 26.09 81.94
CA LEU A 12 62.65 25.08 80.93
C LEU A 12 61.13 24.96 80.69
N SER A 13 60.34 25.01 81.77
CA SER A 13 58.88 25.02 81.69
C SER A 13 58.34 26.31 81.05
N ALA A 14 58.90 27.47 81.38
CA ALA A 14 58.52 28.74 80.76
C ALA A 14 58.91 28.78 79.26
N GLN A 15 60.05 28.22 78.89
CA GLN A 15 60.50 28.10 77.49
C GLN A 15 59.63 27.12 76.69
N ASN A 16 59.25 25.98 77.27
CA ASN A 16 58.29 25.05 76.67
C ASN A 16 56.91 25.71 76.47
N GLN A 17 56.43 26.47 77.46
CA GLN A 17 55.15 27.20 77.37
C GLN A 17 55.21 28.33 76.33
N LEU A 18 56.35 29.03 76.21
CA LEU A 18 56.60 30.05 75.20
C LEU A 18 56.61 29.44 73.80
N GLY A 19 57.28 28.29 73.62
CA GLY A 19 57.28 27.53 72.37
C GLY A 19 55.89 27.03 71.97
N GLN A 20 55.10 26.55 72.93
CA GLN A 20 53.69 26.22 72.70
C GLN A 20 52.87 27.45 72.28
N SER A 21 53.07 28.61 72.92
CA SER A 21 52.38 29.86 72.59
C SER A 21 52.75 30.39 71.20
N GLN A 22 54.02 30.26 70.80
CA GLN A 22 54.48 30.59 69.44
C GLN A 22 53.83 29.67 68.39
N ASN A 23 53.76 28.37 68.65
CA ASN A 23 53.08 27.43 67.76
C ASN A 23 51.58 27.74 67.62
N LEU A 24 50.90 28.07 68.73
CA LEU A 24 49.48 28.49 68.71
C LEU A 24 49.27 29.79 67.92
N SER A 25 50.16 30.77 68.07
CA SER A 25 50.12 32.02 67.30
C SER A 25 50.32 31.77 65.81
N ASN A 26 51.31 30.95 65.45
CA ASN A 26 51.58 30.59 64.05
C ASN A 26 50.40 29.84 63.42
N GLN A 27 49.77 28.91 64.14
CA GLN A 27 48.60 28.19 63.64
C GLN A 27 47.39 29.12 63.47
N ALA A 28 47.17 30.06 64.39
CA ALA A 28 46.10 31.04 64.27
C ALA A 28 46.33 32.02 63.10
N LEU A 29 47.58 32.45 62.88
CA LEU A 29 47.95 33.25 61.72
C LEU A 29 47.77 32.49 60.41
N GLU A 30 48.16 31.21 60.35
CA GLU A 30 47.99 30.34 59.18
C GLU A 30 46.50 30.19 58.83
N ARG A 31 45.64 29.95 59.83
CA ARG A 31 44.18 29.84 59.65
C ARG A 31 43.50 31.16 59.29
N LEU A 32 43.90 32.28 59.90
CA LEU A 32 43.39 33.61 59.55
C LEU A 32 43.82 34.04 58.14
N SER A 33 45.03 33.69 57.73
CA SER A 33 45.56 34.04 56.41
C SER A 33 44.97 33.19 55.28
N SER A 34 44.71 31.91 55.54
CA SER A 34 44.09 31.00 54.56
C SER A 34 42.56 31.10 54.54
N GLY A 35 41.96 31.58 55.63
CA GLY A 35 40.52 31.48 55.86
C GLY A 35 40.05 30.06 56.16
N LEU A 36 40.96 29.08 56.28
CA LEU A 36 40.66 27.67 56.47
C LEU A 36 41.07 27.23 57.87
N ARG A 37 40.15 26.57 58.58
CA ARG A 37 40.39 25.85 59.84
C ARG A 37 41.31 24.65 59.65
N ILE A 38 41.21 23.96 58.51
CA ILE A 38 42.02 22.78 58.17
C ILE A 38 42.89 23.12 56.96
N ASN A 39 44.18 23.36 57.17
CA ASN A 39 45.13 23.64 56.07
C ASN A 39 45.91 22.40 55.65
N SER A 40 46.06 21.41 56.53
CA SER A 40 46.85 20.22 56.27
C SER A 40 46.36 19.01 57.06
N ALA A 41 46.80 17.81 56.65
CA ALA A 41 46.35 16.55 57.26
C ALA A 41 46.71 16.40 58.75
N LYS A 42 47.68 17.19 59.27
CA LYS A 42 48.03 17.22 60.70
C LYS A 42 46.94 17.89 61.55
N ASP A 43 46.12 18.77 60.96
CA ASP A 43 45.12 19.56 61.69
C ASP A 43 43.85 18.72 61.93
N ASP A 44 43.36 18.03 60.90
CA ASP A 44 42.25 17.06 60.97
C ASP A 44 42.25 16.18 59.71
N ALA A 45 42.77 14.95 59.82
CA ALA A 45 42.85 14.02 58.69
C ALA A 45 41.47 13.57 58.18
N ALA A 46 40.49 13.39 59.07
CA ALA A 46 39.15 12.95 58.70
C ALA A 46 38.36 14.10 58.06
N GLY A 47 38.46 15.30 58.63
CA GLY A 47 37.86 16.52 58.08
C GLY A 47 38.39 16.85 56.69
N LEU A 48 39.71 16.75 56.48
CA LEU A 48 40.33 16.93 55.16
C LEU A 48 39.87 15.85 54.15
N ALA A 49 39.75 14.59 54.56
CA ALA A 49 39.29 13.51 53.68
C ALA A 49 37.81 13.68 53.25
N ILE A 50 36.94 14.11 54.17
CA ILE A 50 35.53 14.39 53.85
C ILE A 50 35.43 15.61 52.92
N SER A 51 36.17 16.67 53.24
CA SER A 51 36.20 17.89 52.45
C SER A 51 36.71 17.66 51.03
N THR A 52 37.79 16.88 50.85
CA THR A 52 38.31 16.52 49.52
C THR A 52 37.28 15.72 48.71
N ARG A 53 36.52 14.82 49.35
CA ARG A 53 35.39 14.13 48.71
C ARG A 53 34.27 15.09 48.33
N PHE A 54 33.88 16.01 49.21
CA PHE A 54 32.88 17.04 48.88
C PHE A 54 33.36 17.95 47.75
N GLN A 55 34.62 18.33 47.73
CA GLN A 55 35.20 19.10 46.63
C GLN A 55 35.12 18.33 45.31
N SER A 56 35.46 17.04 45.31
CA SER A 56 35.33 16.17 44.14
C SER A 56 33.87 16.06 43.67
N GLN A 57 32.92 15.91 44.60
CA GLN A 57 31.50 15.85 44.28
C GLN A 57 31.00 17.18 43.73
N ILE A 58 31.33 18.31 44.36
CA ILE A 58 30.96 19.65 43.89
C ILE A 58 31.52 19.89 42.48
N SER A 59 32.79 19.55 42.23
CA SER A 59 33.37 19.65 40.88
C SER A 59 32.67 18.74 39.89
N GLY A 60 32.31 17.50 40.28
CA GLY A 60 31.53 16.57 39.45
C GLY A 60 30.14 17.10 39.13
N LEU A 61 29.41 17.61 40.12
CA LEU A 61 28.08 18.20 39.95
C LEU A 61 28.12 19.46 39.07
N ASN A 62 29.16 20.28 39.17
CA ASN A 62 29.32 21.45 38.29
C ASN A 62 29.54 21.05 36.82
N VAL A 63 30.30 19.97 36.57
CA VAL A 63 30.45 19.42 35.21
C VAL A 63 29.13 18.81 34.75
N ALA A 64 28.42 18.08 35.61
CA ALA A 64 27.10 17.54 35.32
C ALA A 64 26.07 18.62 34.95
N THR A 65 26.06 19.77 35.64
CA THR A 65 25.23 20.93 35.26
C THR A 65 25.58 21.41 33.85
N ARG A 66 26.87 21.46 33.50
CA ARG A 66 27.29 21.87 32.15
C ARG A 66 26.84 20.85 31.09
N ASN A 67 27.03 19.57 31.34
CA ASN A 67 26.56 18.50 30.46
C ASN A 67 25.03 18.53 30.27
N ALA A 68 24.27 18.85 31.31
CA ALA A 68 22.82 19.01 31.21
C ALA A 68 22.43 20.21 30.34
N ASN A 69 23.16 21.33 30.42
CA ASN A 69 22.96 22.48 29.51
C ASN A 69 23.33 22.13 28.05
N ASP A 70 24.36 21.32 27.84
CA ASP A 70 24.71 20.82 26.50
C ASP A 70 23.58 19.91 25.95
N GLY A 71 22.98 19.09 26.81
CA GLY A 71 21.80 18.27 26.48
C GLY A 71 20.58 19.11 26.09
N ILE A 72 20.30 20.20 26.81
CA ILE A 72 19.25 21.17 26.44
C ILE A 72 19.57 21.82 25.09
N SER A 73 20.81 22.26 24.88
CA SER A 73 21.23 22.91 23.63
C SER A 73 21.10 21.97 22.43
N LEU A 74 21.43 20.68 22.60
CA LEU A 74 21.21 19.66 21.58
C LEU A 74 19.73 19.48 21.29
N ALA A 75 18.90 19.33 22.32
CA ALA A 75 17.46 19.15 22.17
C ALA A 75 16.79 20.34 21.46
N GLN A 76 17.19 21.58 21.79
CA GLN A 76 16.72 22.80 21.13
C GLN A 76 17.18 22.90 19.67
N THR A 77 18.41 22.48 19.37
CA THR A 77 18.91 22.45 18.00
C THR A 77 18.13 21.45 17.15
N ALA A 78 17.85 20.27 17.70
CA ALA A 78 17.02 19.26 17.04
C ALA A 78 15.57 19.75 16.89
N GLU A 79 14.97 20.33 17.92
CA GLU A 79 13.61 20.88 17.89
C GLU A 79 13.45 21.97 16.82
N GLY A 80 14.39 22.91 16.72
CA GLY A 80 14.34 23.95 15.69
C GLY A 80 14.42 23.38 14.27
N ALA A 81 15.24 22.36 14.04
CA ALA A 81 15.30 21.68 12.75
C ALA A 81 14.01 20.89 12.44
N LEU A 82 13.40 20.26 13.43
CA LEU A 82 12.12 19.57 13.29
C LEU A 82 10.96 20.52 13.02
N ASP A 83 11.01 21.74 13.56
CA ASP A 83 10.02 22.78 13.26
C ASP A 83 10.07 23.19 11.78
N GLU A 84 11.28 23.34 11.22
CA GLU A 84 11.46 23.59 9.78
C GLU A 84 11.03 22.40 8.92
N ILE A 85 11.29 21.16 9.36
CA ILE A 85 10.75 19.97 8.68
C ILE A 85 9.21 19.98 8.72
N THR A 86 8.61 20.31 9.86
CA THR A 86 7.15 20.40 10.01
C THR A 86 6.56 21.44 9.07
N ASN A 87 7.18 22.63 8.94
CA ASN A 87 6.75 23.67 8.01
C ASN A 87 6.81 23.21 6.54
N ASN A 88 7.86 22.47 6.15
CA ASN A 88 7.96 21.91 4.80
C ASN A 88 6.90 20.81 4.56
N LEU A 89 6.65 19.94 5.54
CA LEU A 89 5.59 18.93 5.46
C LEU A 89 4.21 19.57 5.35
N GLN A 90 3.91 20.60 6.15
CA GLN A 90 2.66 21.37 6.04
C GLN A 90 2.51 22.01 4.65
N ARG A 91 3.60 22.52 4.05
CA ARG A 91 3.57 23.03 2.69
C ARG A 91 3.30 21.93 1.66
N ILE A 92 3.91 20.75 1.80
CA ILE A 92 3.62 19.59 0.93
C ILE A 92 2.13 19.22 1.05
N ARG A 93 1.58 19.21 2.27
CA ARG A 93 0.16 18.97 2.51
C ARG A 93 -0.74 19.97 1.78
N GLU A 94 -0.42 21.27 1.86
CA GLU A 94 -1.17 22.31 1.13
C GLU A 94 -1.17 22.07 -0.39
N LEU A 95 -0.01 21.69 -0.95
CA LEU A 95 0.13 21.38 -2.36
C LEU A 95 -0.65 20.12 -2.77
N ALA A 96 -0.66 19.10 -1.92
CA ALA A 96 -1.46 17.90 -2.13
C ALA A 96 -2.97 18.21 -2.12
N VAL A 97 -3.45 19.00 -1.15
CA VAL A 97 -4.85 19.48 -1.14
C VAL A 97 -5.15 20.30 -2.41
N GLN A 98 -4.22 21.15 -2.82
CA GLN A 98 -4.39 21.95 -4.03
C GLN A 98 -4.50 21.05 -5.26
N SER A 99 -3.62 20.07 -5.43
CA SER A 99 -3.56 19.14 -6.56
C SER A 99 -4.79 18.22 -6.63
N ALA A 100 -5.33 17.80 -5.47
CA ALA A 100 -6.51 16.95 -5.38
C ALA A 100 -7.77 17.56 -6.02
N ASN A 101 -7.85 18.89 -6.21
CA ASN A 101 -8.99 19.50 -6.88
C ASN A 101 -9.14 19.06 -8.34
N ALA A 102 -10.37 18.77 -8.75
CA ALA A 102 -10.72 18.33 -10.10
C ALA A 102 -10.56 19.41 -11.19
N THR A 103 -10.42 20.68 -10.80
CA THR A 103 -10.27 21.81 -11.75
C THR A 103 -8.83 22.03 -12.20
N ASN A 104 -7.83 21.36 -11.61
CA ASN A 104 -6.45 21.45 -12.07
C ASN A 104 -6.24 20.56 -13.28
N SER A 105 -5.47 21.04 -14.25
CA SER A 105 -5.00 20.20 -15.36
C SER A 105 -3.85 19.30 -14.91
N ASP A 106 -3.56 18.24 -15.68
CA ASP A 106 -2.39 17.37 -15.42
C ASP A 106 -1.08 18.17 -15.44
N SER A 107 -0.98 19.19 -16.31
CA SER A 107 0.19 20.09 -16.32
C SER A 107 0.31 20.96 -15.07
N ASP A 108 -0.81 21.37 -14.47
CA ASP A 108 -0.78 22.13 -13.21
C ASP A 108 -0.35 21.21 -12.06
N ARG A 109 -0.84 19.96 -12.04
CA ARG A 109 -0.46 18.97 -11.02
C ARG A 109 1.02 18.62 -11.10
N GLU A 110 1.57 18.49 -12.31
CA GLU A 110 3.00 18.27 -12.51
C GLU A 110 3.85 19.45 -11.97
N ALA A 111 3.40 20.69 -12.18
CA ALA A 111 4.08 21.86 -11.64
C ALA A 111 4.03 21.92 -10.10
N LEU A 112 2.90 21.53 -9.50
CA LEU A 112 2.78 21.41 -8.04
C LEU A 112 3.68 20.29 -7.51
N ASN A 113 3.77 19.16 -8.22
CA ASN A 113 4.62 18.03 -7.88
C ASN A 113 6.11 18.42 -7.84
N GLN A 114 6.57 19.24 -8.80
CA GLN A 114 7.93 19.78 -8.79
C GLN A 114 8.21 20.68 -7.56
N GLU A 115 7.22 21.40 -7.05
CA GLU A 115 7.37 22.13 -5.78
C GLU A 115 7.48 21.14 -4.60
N VAL A 116 6.66 20.09 -4.58
CA VAL A 116 6.72 19.01 -3.57
C VAL A 116 8.10 18.35 -3.56
N ASP A 117 8.67 17.99 -4.71
CA ASP A 117 10.02 17.43 -4.83
C ASP A 117 11.09 18.32 -4.19
N GLN A 118 11.00 19.63 -4.42
CA GLN A 118 11.92 20.60 -3.81
C GLN A 118 11.77 20.67 -2.29
N ARG A 119 10.54 20.58 -1.77
CA ARG A 119 10.28 20.53 -0.33
C ARG A 119 10.79 19.23 0.30
N ILE A 120 10.61 18.10 -0.36
CA ILE A 120 11.15 16.80 0.07
C ILE A 120 12.68 16.85 0.10
N ALA A 121 13.31 17.42 -0.93
CA ALA A 121 14.76 17.61 -0.97
C ALA A 121 15.24 18.48 0.21
N GLU A 122 14.48 19.53 0.55
CA GLU A 122 14.77 20.40 1.69
C GLU A 122 14.60 19.68 3.04
N VAL A 123 13.55 18.86 3.22
CA VAL A 123 13.37 18.00 4.40
C VAL A 123 14.57 17.08 4.59
N ASN A 124 15.00 16.39 3.52
CA ASN A 124 16.18 15.53 3.54
C ASN A 124 17.46 16.30 3.83
N ARG A 125 17.60 17.51 3.29
CA ARG A 125 18.73 18.40 3.55
C ARG A 125 18.79 18.78 5.04
N ILE A 126 17.68 19.21 5.63
CA ILE A 126 17.62 19.58 7.05
C ILE A 126 17.95 18.36 7.93
N ALA A 127 17.32 17.21 7.68
CA ALA A 127 17.57 15.98 8.44
C ALA A 127 19.05 15.55 8.39
N SER A 128 19.66 15.54 7.20
CA SER A 128 21.05 15.11 7.00
C SER A 128 22.10 16.15 7.38
N GLN A 129 21.77 17.45 7.38
CA GLN A 129 22.73 18.52 7.67
C GLN A 129 22.74 18.94 9.13
N THR A 130 21.61 18.82 9.85
CA THR A 130 21.51 19.21 11.25
C THR A 130 22.51 18.43 12.10
N SER A 131 23.39 19.16 12.80
CA SER A 131 24.44 18.56 13.59
C SER A 131 24.70 19.37 14.86
N PHE A 132 25.07 18.67 15.93
CA PHE A 132 25.51 19.26 17.17
C PHE A 132 26.89 18.70 17.52
N ASN A 133 27.90 19.56 17.64
CA ASN A 133 29.30 19.15 17.84
C ASN A 133 29.81 18.11 16.81
N GLY A 134 29.36 18.22 15.56
CA GLY A 134 29.74 17.32 14.46
C GLY A 134 28.99 15.99 14.42
N LEU A 135 28.15 15.69 15.41
CA LEU A 135 27.26 14.53 15.42
C LEU A 135 25.94 14.89 14.74
N LYS A 136 25.49 14.02 13.82
CA LYS A 136 24.19 14.14 13.18
C LYS A 136 23.12 13.68 14.14
N VAL A 137 22.04 14.46 14.25
CA VAL A 137 21.00 14.28 15.28
C VAL A 137 19.67 13.76 14.72
N LEU A 138 19.44 13.88 13.40
CA LEU A 138 18.16 13.64 12.74
C LEU A 138 18.23 12.67 11.55
N ASP A 139 19.37 12.04 11.29
CA ASP A 139 19.57 11.12 10.15
C ASP A 139 19.53 9.63 10.54
N GLY A 140 19.09 9.33 11.76
CA GLY A 140 19.06 7.98 12.33
C GLY A 140 20.41 7.48 12.87
N THR A 141 21.54 8.10 12.53
CA THR A 141 22.87 7.63 12.97
C THR A 141 23.18 7.94 14.43
N PHE A 142 22.45 8.89 15.02
CA PHE A 142 22.63 9.34 16.40
C PHE A 142 22.42 8.23 17.44
N GLY A 143 21.52 7.28 17.15
CA GLY A 143 21.12 6.23 18.10
C GLY A 143 20.59 6.79 19.42
N THR A 144 20.89 6.12 20.54
CA THR A 144 20.58 6.64 21.89
C THR A 144 21.86 7.12 22.55
N GLN A 145 21.91 8.40 22.91
CA GLN A 145 23.05 9.02 23.60
C GLN A 145 22.73 9.32 25.05
N ALA A 146 23.65 8.97 25.96
CA ALA A 146 23.49 9.17 27.40
C ALA A 146 24.33 10.36 27.89
N PHE A 147 23.67 11.33 28.52
CA PHE A 147 24.31 12.49 29.13
C PHE A 147 24.52 12.24 30.62
N GLN A 148 25.78 12.27 31.07
CA GLN A 148 26.14 12.17 32.47
C GLN A 148 25.76 13.47 33.20
N VAL A 149 24.70 13.41 34.01
CA VAL A 149 24.11 14.54 34.72
C VAL A 149 24.20 14.41 36.24
N GLY A 150 25.11 13.58 36.73
CA GLY A 150 25.40 13.46 38.15
C GLY A 150 26.87 13.20 38.43
N ALA A 151 27.25 13.19 39.71
CA ALA A 151 28.63 13.02 40.13
C ALA A 151 29.07 11.55 40.17
N ASN A 152 28.14 10.60 40.17
CA ASN A 152 28.43 9.17 40.22
C ASN A 152 28.14 8.49 38.87
N ALA A 153 28.89 7.43 38.57
CA ALA A 153 28.71 6.68 37.33
C ALA A 153 27.28 6.11 37.23
N GLY A 154 26.66 6.29 36.05
CA GLY A 154 25.31 5.79 35.75
C GLY A 154 24.17 6.78 36.02
N GLU A 155 24.46 7.96 36.58
CA GLU A 155 23.48 9.05 36.72
C GLU A 155 23.30 9.79 35.38
N THR A 156 22.58 9.16 34.45
CA THR A 156 22.44 9.65 33.07
C THR A 156 21.00 9.97 32.66
N ILE A 157 20.84 10.93 31.75
CA ILE A 157 19.62 11.14 30.97
C ILE A 157 19.92 10.75 29.52
N SER A 158 19.12 9.85 28.97
CA SER A 158 19.26 9.41 27.58
C SER A 158 18.40 10.27 26.66
N VAL A 159 18.97 10.63 25.51
CA VAL A 159 18.26 11.25 24.39
C VAL A 159 18.34 10.29 23.21
N ALA A 160 17.19 9.88 22.69
CA ALA A 160 17.12 9.11 21.45
C ALA A 160 17.16 10.07 20.26
N GLY A 161 17.86 9.69 19.21
CA GLY A 161 17.77 10.32 17.91
C GLY A 161 16.69 9.63 17.07
N LEU A 162 16.12 10.40 16.16
CA LEU A 162 15.16 9.93 15.16
C LEU A 162 15.82 9.99 13.78
N ASP A 163 15.37 9.14 12.87
CA ASP A 163 15.61 9.35 11.45
C ASP A 163 14.42 10.12 10.85
N SER A 164 14.58 11.42 10.64
CA SER A 164 13.56 12.29 10.08
C SER A 164 13.78 12.55 8.58
N ARG A 165 14.55 11.70 7.90
CA ARG A 165 14.69 11.77 6.43
C ARG A 165 13.37 11.36 5.79
N GLY A 166 13.07 11.94 4.62
CA GLY A 166 11.83 11.64 3.89
C GLY A 166 11.69 10.17 3.48
N SER A 167 12.79 9.39 3.49
CA SER A 167 12.75 7.94 3.28
C SER A 167 12.23 7.14 4.48
N GLN A 168 12.19 7.73 5.68
CA GLN A 168 11.74 7.07 6.92
C GLN A 168 10.47 7.71 7.48
N LEU A 169 10.20 8.96 7.13
CA LEU A 169 8.90 9.58 7.32
C LEU A 169 7.94 9.05 6.26
N GLY A 170 6.70 8.70 6.62
CA GLY A 170 5.69 8.23 5.67
C GLY A 170 4.74 7.22 6.28
N ALA A 171 3.68 6.87 5.55
CA ALA A 171 2.61 6.01 6.06
C ALA A 171 2.67 4.61 5.47
N THR A 172 2.09 3.67 6.21
CA THR A 172 1.80 2.33 5.69
C THR A 172 0.51 2.41 4.86
N ILE A 173 0.63 2.18 3.55
CA ILE A 173 -0.46 2.22 2.56
C ILE A 173 -0.48 0.87 1.83
N SER A 174 -1.63 0.24 1.70
CA SER A 174 -1.79 -1.00 0.95
C SER A 174 -3.10 -0.96 0.18
N GLN A 175 -3.15 -1.56 -1.00
CA GLN A 175 -4.31 -1.48 -1.89
C GLN A 175 -4.88 -2.86 -2.20
N THR A 176 -6.18 -2.90 -2.51
CA THR A 176 -6.76 -4.06 -3.18
C THR A 176 -6.16 -4.21 -4.59
N SER A 177 -6.27 -5.41 -5.16
CA SER A 177 -5.82 -5.68 -6.52
C SER A 177 -6.97 -6.26 -7.32
N GLY A 178 -7.53 -5.45 -8.23
CA GLY A 178 -8.60 -5.88 -9.12
C GLY A 178 -9.96 -6.03 -8.43
N LEU A 179 -10.25 -5.26 -7.39
CA LEU A 179 -11.53 -5.34 -6.68
C LEU A 179 -12.71 -5.11 -7.64
N ALA A 180 -12.68 -4.05 -8.44
CA ALA A 180 -13.75 -3.76 -9.39
C ALA A 180 -13.86 -4.83 -10.50
N ALA A 181 -12.73 -5.41 -10.93
CA ALA A 181 -12.68 -6.44 -11.97
C ALA A 181 -12.83 -7.87 -11.43
N THR A 182 -13.12 -8.03 -10.13
CA THR A 182 -13.28 -9.37 -9.55
C THR A 182 -14.53 -10.01 -10.13
N SER A 183 -14.35 -11.18 -10.75
CA SER A 183 -15.43 -11.99 -11.32
C SER A 183 -16.38 -12.44 -10.23
N LEU A 184 -17.66 -12.23 -10.47
CA LEU A 184 -18.79 -12.64 -9.63
C LEU A 184 -19.55 -13.82 -10.24
N GLY A 185 -19.04 -14.40 -11.33
CA GLY A 185 -19.69 -15.49 -12.06
C GLY A 185 -20.48 -15.02 -13.28
N ALA A 186 -21.33 -15.90 -13.80
CA ALA A 186 -22.16 -15.66 -14.97
C ALA A 186 -23.37 -14.77 -14.63
N GLY A 187 -23.65 -13.79 -15.48
CA GLY A 187 -24.86 -12.97 -15.46
C GLY A 187 -25.98 -13.59 -16.29
N ASP A 188 -26.63 -12.77 -17.11
CA ASP A 188 -27.67 -13.26 -18.02
C ASP A 188 -27.07 -14.26 -19.02
N ALA A 189 -27.76 -15.38 -19.21
CA ALA A 189 -27.31 -16.45 -20.09
C ALA A 189 -27.19 -15.93 -21.54
N GLY A 190 -26.12 -16.31 -22.22
CA GLY A 190 -25.95 -15.96 -23.62
C GLY A 190 -26.94 -16.73 -24.48
N GLU A 191 -27.69 -16.03 -25.33
CA GLU A 191 -28.74 -16.63 -26.16
C GLU A 191 -28.28 -16.82 -27.61
N THR A 192 -28.67 -17.96 -28.19
CA THR A 192 -28.49 -18.29 -29.61
C THR A 192 -29.82 -18.78 -30.15
N SER A 193 -30.36 -18.10 -31.17
CA SER A 193 -31.71 -18.34 -31.69
C SER A 193 -31.69 -18.97 -33.09
N LEU A 194 -32.58 -19.94 -33.33
CA LEU A 194 -32.82 -20.60 -34.62
C LEU A 194 -34.22 -20.26 -35.11
N ASP A 195 -34.35 -19.56 -36.23
CA ASP A 195 -35.65 -19.25 -36.84
C ASP A 195 -36.28 -20.52 -37.47
N VAL A 196 -37.31 -21.04 -36.81
CA VAL A 196 -38.06 -22.23 -37.23
C VAL A 196 -39.37 -21.91 -37.95
N SER A 197 -39.61 -20.64 -38.29
CA SER A 197 -40.86 -20.20 -38.92
C SER A 197 -41.11 -20.81 -40.31
N GLY A 198 -40.06 -21.28 -40.98
CA GLY A 198 -40.12 -21.97 -42.27
C GLY A 198 -40.48 -23.46 -42.18
N LEU A 199 -40.43 -24.08 -41.00
CA LEU A 199 -40.67 -25.52 -40.85
C LEU A 199 -42.17 -25.87 -40.94
N ASP A 200 -42.46 -27.00 -41.59
CA ASP A 200 -43.80 -27.60 -41.61
C ASP A 200 -44.01 -28.54 -40.42
N PHE A 201 -44.63 -28.01 -39.35
CA PHE A 201 -45.05 -28.77 -38.17
C PHE A 201 -46.19 -29.78 -38.41
N SER A 202 -46.78 -29.83 -39.61
CA SER A 202 -47.81 -30.84 -39.93
C SER A 202 -47.23 -32.22 -40.27
N GLY A 203 -45.92 -32.30 -40.51
CA GLY A 203 -45.15 -33.52 -40.74
C GLY A 203 -44.21 -33.87 -39.59
N ASP A 204 -43.42 -34.93 -39.77
CA ASP A 204 -42.38 -35.29 -38.81
C ASP A 204 -41.21 -34.29 -38.87
N ILE A 205 -40.74 -33.85 -37.70
CA ILE A 205 -39.53 -33.05 -37.53
C ILE A 205 -38.46 -33.93 -36.88
N THR A 206 -37.24 -33.81 -37.37
CA THR A 206 -36.02 -34.43 -36.83
C THR A 206 -35.05 -33.37 -36.36
N VAL A 207 -34.46 -33.57 -35.18
CA VAL A 207 -33.36 -32.75 -34.67
C VAL A 207 -32.12 -33.61 -34.57
N SER A 208 -31.03 -33.19 -35.19
CA SER A 208 -29.71 -33.78 -35.02
C SER A 208 -28.79 -32.73 -34.45
N SER A 209 -28.22 -32.96 -33.27
CA SER A 209 -27.34 -31.96 -32.68
C SER A 209 -26.19 -32.51 -31.85
N THR A 210 -25.10 -31.77 -31.81
CA THR A 210 -23.95 -32.01 -30.94
C THR A 210 -23.67 -30.74 -30.16
N ILE A 211 -23.89 -30.72 -28.85
CA ILE A 211 -23.71 -29.55 -27.97
C ILE A 211 -22.65 -29.90 -26.91
N GLY A 212 -21.60 -29.09 -26.78
CA GLY A 212 -20.49 -29.36 -25.86
C GLY A 212 -19.74 -30.67 -26.15
N GLY A 213 -19.85 -31.21 -27.38
CA GLY A 213 -19.34 -32.52 -27.76
C GLY A 213 -20.26 -33.70 -27.44
N GLU A 214 -21.44 -33.45 -26.87
CA GLU A 214 -22.46 -34.45 -26.55
C GLU A 214 -23.54 -34.48 -27.63
N THR A 215 -23.99 -35.67 -28.04
CA THR A 215 -25.06 -35.83 -29.03
C THR A 215 -26.43 -35.66 -28.38
N ILE A 216 -27.22 -34.72 -28.88
CA ILE A 216 -28.57 -34.37 -28.43
C ILE A 216 -29.51 -34.49 -29.64
N ASP A 217 -29.97 -35.70 -29.92
CA ASP A 217 -30.81 -35.98 -31.08
C ASP A 217 -32.26 -36.20 -30.65
N VAL A 218 -33.20 -35.55 -31.35
CA VAL A 218 -34.63 -35.78 -31.16
C VAL A 218 -35.16 -36.61 -32.32
N ALA A 219 -35.74 -37.77 -31.99
CA ALA A 219 -36.27 -38.71 -32.99
C ALA A 219 -37.42 -38.09 -33.80
N ALA A 220 -37.55 -38.52 -35.06
CA ALA A 220 -38.61 -38.09 -35.98
C ALA A 220 -40.01 -38.21 -35.35
N ALA A 221 -40.68 -37.08 -35.16
CA ALA A 221 -42.03 -37.01 -34.64
C ALA A 221 -42.76 -35.73 -35.08
N THR A 222 -44.09 -35.74 -35.04
CA THR A 222 -44.91 -34.54 -35.27
C THR A 222 -45.01 -33.72 -33.99
N TYR A 223 -44.71 -32.42 -34.08
CA TYR A 223 -44.84 -31.45 -32.98
C TYR A 223 -45.97 -30.47 -33.25
N ALA A 224 -46.63 -29.98 -32.20
CA ALA A 224 -47.75 -29.05 -32.38
C ALA A 224 -47.29 -27.65 -32.84
N ASP A 225 -46.12 -27.24 -32.37
CA ASP A 225 -45.54 -25.90 -32.49
C ASP A 225 -44.05 -25.93 -32.08
N ALA A 226 -43.39 -24.78 -32.18
CA ALA A 226 -42.01 -24.58 -31.74
C ALA A 226 -41.82 -24.85 -30.24
N ASP A 227 -42.80 -24.52 -29.39
CA ASP A 227 -42.77 -24.82 -27.95
C ASP A 227 -42.66 -26.32 -27.67
N ALA A 228 -43.47 -27.13 -28.34
CA ALA A 228 -43.44 -28.57 -28.21
C ALA A 228 -42.11 -29.19 -28.69
N LEU A 229 -41.50 -28.60 -29.72
CA LEU A 229 -40.19 -29.00 -30.22
C LEU A 229 -39.07 -28.62 -29.24
N ALA A 230 -39.06 -27.37 -28.75
CA ALA A 230 -38.12 -26.89 -27.74
C ALA A 230 -38.14 -27.76 -26.48
N ALA A 231 -39.33 -28.11 -26.00
CA ALA A 231 -39.50 -28.99 -24.83
C ALA A 231 -38.94 -30.41 -25.07
N ALA A 232 -39.02 -30.92 -26.30
CA ALA A 232 -38.43 -32.21 -26.65
C ALA A 232 -36.90 -32.13 -26.67
N ILE A 233 -36.32 -31.07 -27.23
CA ILE A 233 -34.87 -30.81 -27.21
C ILE A 233 -34.37 -30.68 -25.76
N GLN A 234 -35.07 -29.89 -24.92
CA GLN A 234 -34.74 -29.75 -23.49
C GLN A 234 -34.78 -31.10 -22.76
N GLY A 235 -35.75 -31.96 -23.08
CA GLY A 235 -35.85 -33.29 -22.48
C GLY A 235 -34.64 -34.20 -22.77
N GLU A 236 -34.05 -34.09 -23.96
CA GLU A 236 -32.83 -34.82 -24.32
C GLU A 236 -31.59 -34.22 -23.62
N ILE A 237 -31.51 -32.89 -23.48
CA ILE A 237 -30.46 -32.19 -22.72
C ILE A 237 -30.48 -32.60 -21.24
N ASP A 238 -31.67 -32.57 -20.62
CA ASP A 238 -31.86 -32.98 -19.22
C ASP A 238 -31.48 -34.45 -19.00
N SER A 239 -31.73 -35.30 -20.00
CA SER A 239 -31.42 -36.74 -19.95
C SER A 239 -29.93 -37.04 -20.11
N ASN A 240 -29.19 -36.19 -20.82
CA ASN A 240 -27.74 -36.31 -20.98
C ASN A 240 -27.00 -36.04 -19.65
N GLY A 241 -27.40 -35.00 -18.91
CA GLY A 241 -26.89 -34.68 -17.58
C GLY A 241 -25.50 -34.02 -17.53
N ASN A 242 -24.81 -33.83 -18.67
CA ASN A 242 -23.52 -33.13 -18.75
C ASN A 242 -23.63 -31.68 -19.27
N LEU A 243 -24.84 -31.20 -19.57
CA LEU A 243 -25.11 -29.86 -20.14
C LEU A 243 -25.97 -29.00 -19.19
N ALA A 244 -25.61 -28.95 -17.91
CA ALA A 244 -26.41 -28.27 -16.88
C ALA A 244 -26.59 -26.76 -17.11
N ASP A 245 -25.68 -26.14 -17.86
CA ASP A 245 -25.70 -24.70 -18.16
C ASP A 245 -26.44 -24.37 -19.46
N VAL A 246 -26.93 -25.37 -20.21
CA VAL A 246 -27.65 -25.17 -21.47
C VAL A 246 -29.14 -25.39 -21.28
N THR A 247 -29.95 -24.40 -21.64
CA THR A 247 -31.41 -24.51 -21.67
C THR A 247 -31.97 -24.15 -23.03
N VAL A 248 -33.18 -24.64 -23.35
CA VAL A 248 -33.84 -24.48 -24.64
C VAL A 248 -35.31 -24.12 -24.43
N ALA A 249 -35.75 -23.06 -25.11
CA ALA A 249 -37.14 -22.62 -25.13
C ALA A 249 -37.53 -22.15 -26.53
N ALA A 250 -38.82 -21.98 -26.80
CA ALA A 250 -39.26 -21.23 -27.97
C ALA A 250 -39.35 -19.73 -27.64
N SER A 251 -39.13 -18.88 -28.64
CA SER A 251 -39.36 -17.44 -28.54
C SER A 251 -40.85 -17.13 -28.27
N ASP A 252 -41.15 -16.00 -27.64
CA ASP A 252 -42.51 -15.55 -27.31
C ASP A 252 -43.45 -15.44 -28.53
N ASP A 253 -42.87 -15.22 -29.72
CA ASP A 253 -43.59 -15.17 -31.00
C ASP A 253 -43.84 -16.57 -31.61
N GLY A 254 -43.20 -17.61 -31.07
CA GLY A 254 -43.25 -18.99 -31.55
C GLY A 254 -42.47 -19.21 -32.85
N ASN A 255 -41.69 -18.24 -33.30
CA ASN A 255 -40.98 -18.29 -34.57
C ASN A 255 -39.57 -18.88 -34.45
N SER A 256 -38.98 -18.91 -33.25
CA SER A 256 -37.60 -19.37 -33.05
C SER A 256 -37.43 -20.34 -31.90
N ILE A 257 -36.39 -21.17 -31.95
CA ILE A 257 -35.88 -21.99 -30.84
C ILE A 257 -34.64 -21.28 -30.28
N VAL A 258 -34.68 -20.91 -29.00
CA VAL A 258 -33.63 -20.18 -28.28
C VAL A 258 -32.88 -21.16 -27.37
N PHE A 259 -31.58 -21.25 -27.59
CA PHE A 259 -30.63 -21.93 -26.71
C PHE A 259 -29.96 -20.89 -25.82
N SER A 260 -30.05 -21.06 -24.51
CA SER A 260 -29.39 -20.19 -23.52
C SER A 260 -28.23 -20.95 -22.89
N ASN A 261 -27.06 -20.30 -22.78
CA ASN A 261 -25.86 -20.82 -22.14
C ASN A 261 -25.53 -19.96 -20.91
N ALA A 262 -25.67 -20.54 -19.72
CA ALA A 262 -25.37 -19.90 -18.44
C ALA A 262 -23.86 -19.97 -18.07
N SER A 263 -23.01 -20.57 -18.90
CA SER A 263 -21.57 -20.61 -18.69
C SER A 263 -20.91 -19.31 -19.16
N THR A 264 -19.85 -18.87 -18.48
CA THR A 264 -18.99 -17.76 -18.93
C THR A 264 -18.07 -18.13 -20.11
N THR A 265 -18.22 -19.33 -20.67
CA THR A 265 -17.48 -19.79 -21.84
C THR A 265 -18.42 -20.23 -22.94
N ASP A 266 -18.01 -19.97 -24.18
CA ASP A 266 -18.70 -20.41 -25.38
C ASP A 266 -18.76 -21.94 -25.44
N ILE A 267 -19.95 -22.49 -25.69
CA ILE A 267 -20.13 -23.95 -25.83
C ILE A 267 -20.25 -24.28 -27.31
N ALA A 268 -19.29 -25.03 -27.86
CA ALA A 268 -19.37 -25.49 -29.24
C ALA A 268 -20.67 -26.30 -29.46
N ALA A 269 -21.47 -25.94 -30.46
CA ALA A 269 -22.73 -26.61 -30.74
C ALA A 269 -22.92 -26.79 -32.24
N THR A 270 -23.55 -27.85 -32.70
CA THR A 270 -24.00 -28.03 -34.09
C THR A 270 -25.41 -28.53 -34.02
N ILE A 271 -26.37 -27.82 -34.63
CA ILE A 271 -27.79 -28.07 -34.45
C ILE A 271 -28.49 -27.98 -35.80
N ASP A 272 -29.09 -29.09 -36.21
CA ASP A 272 -29.83 -29.22 -37.45
C ASP A 272 -31.27 -29.64 -37.14
N ILE A 273 -32.24 -28.83 -37.54
CA ILE A 273 -33.67 -29.12 -37.42
C ILE A 273 -34.23 -29.27 -38.84
N SER A 274 -34.88 -30.39 -39.13
CA SER A 274 -35.41 -30.68 -40.48
C SER A 274 -36.83 -31.20 -40.40
N ASP A 275 -37.66 -30.81 -41.36
CA ASP A 275 -39.02 -31.33 -41.52
C ASP A 275 -39.13 -32.39 -42.63
N ALA A 276 -40.27 -33.07 -42.66
CA ALA A 276 -40.58 -34.08 -43.67
C ALA A 276 -40.77 -33.52 -45.09
N SER A 277 -40.89 -32.20 -45.25
CA SER A 277 -40.96 -31.52 -46.56
C SER A 277 -39.56 -31.29 -47.16
N GLY A 278 -38.51 -31.49 -46.36
CA GLY A 278 -37.12 -31.25 -46.73
C GLY A 278 -36.64 -29.84 -46.39
N THR A 279 -37.45 -29.04 -45.69
CA THR A 279 -37.01 -27.75 -45.15
C THR A 279 -36.12 -28.02 -43.94
N GLN A 280 -34.92 -27.46 -43.96
CA GLN A 280 -33.97 -27.54 -42.87
C GLN A 280 -33.72 -26.13 -42.34
N VAL A 281 -33.72 -26.03 -41.02
CA VAL A 281 -33.29 -24.86 -40.27
C VAL A 281 -32.01 -25.27 -39.55
N SER A 282 -30.92 -24.70 -40.02
CA SER A 282 -29.65 -24.63 -39.32
C SER A 282 -29.38 -23.14 -39.11
N VAL A 283 -28.63 -22.76 -38.07
CA VAL A 283 -28.27 -21.35 -37.90
C VAL A 283 -27.52 -20.89 -39.14
N THR A 284 -27.95 -19.77 -39.72
CA THR A 284 -27.23 -19.03 -40.74
C THR A 284 -25.79 -18.84 -40.27
N GLY A 285 -24.89 -19.70 -40.72
CA GLY A 285 -23.47 -19.56 -40.42
C GLY A 285 -23.03 -18.24 -41.01
N ALA A 286 -22.64 -17.31 -40.14
CA ALA A 286 -22.02 -16.02 -40.43
C ALA A 286 -22.50 -15.31 -41.70
N ASP A 287 -23.23 -14.20 -41.52
CA ASP A 287 -23.25 -13.09 -42.46
C ASP A 287 -21.78 -12.79 -42.85
N VAL A 288 -21.34 -13.24 -44.05
CA VAL A 288 -20.01 -12.89 -44.58
C VAL A 288 -20.12 -11.48 -45.13
N SER A 289 -20.30 -10.54 -44.20
CA SER A 289 -20.20 -9.12 -44.48
C SER A 289 -18.72 -8.76 -44.55
N THR A 290 -18.14 -8.78 -45.75
CA THR A 290 -16.84 -8.14 -45.96
C THR A 290 -17.04 -6.66 -46.20
N THR A 291 -16.42 -5.83 -45.36
CA THR A 291 -16.01 -4.48 -45.76
C THR A 291 -14.52 -4.58 -46.08
N ASP A 292 -14.08 -4.42 -47.34
CA ASP A 292 -12.64 -4.40 -47.62
C ASP A 292 -12.15 -3.20 -48.45
N GLY A 293 -10.94 -2.78 -48.10
CA GLY A 293 -10.06 -1.91 -48.86
C GLY A 293 -8.62 -2.46 -48.91
N SER A 294 -8.42 -3.78 -49.05
CA SER A 294 -7.10 -4.43 -48.96
C SER A 294 -6.82 -5.53 -50.00
N GLY A 295 -7.77 -5.97 -50.83
CA GLY A 295 -7.53 -6.99 -51.88
C GLY A 295 -7.36 -8.41 -51.31
N ALA A 296 -8.19 -8.78 -50.33
CA ALA A 296 -8.24 -10.12 -49.76
C ALA A 296 -9.34 -10.97 -50.42
N THR A 297 -9.00 -12.19 -50.86
CA THR A 297 -9.97 -13.17 -51.36
C THR A 297 -10.62 -13.88 -50.17
N THR A 298 -11.95 -13.89 -50.11
CA THR A 298 -12.72 -14.60 -49.05
C THR A 298 -13.41 -15.82 -49.64
N THR A 299 -13.38 -16.96 -48.96
CA THR A 299 -13.98 -18.21 -49.44
C THR A 299 -15.26 -18.52 -48.68
N VAL A 300 -16.37 -18.78 -49.38
CA VAL A 300 -17.63 -19.28 -48.82
C VAL A 300 -17.84 -20.72 -49.25
N THR A 301 -17.97 -21.64 -48.29
CA THR A 301 -18.24 -23.05 -48.60
C THR A 301 -19.73 -23.23 -48.92
N LEU A 302 -20.04 -23.85 -50.05
CA LEU A 302 -21.38 -24.11 -50.56
C LEU A 302 -21.94 -25.48 -50.12
N PHE A 303 -21.16 -26.55 -50.33
CA PHE A 303 -21.55 -27.93 -50.04
C PHE A 303 -20.32 -28.84 -50.12
N ASP A 304 -20.35 -30.05 -49.53
CA ASP A 304 -19.28 -31.04 -49.69
C ASP A 304 -19.56 -31.95 -50.92
N PRO A 305 -18.79 -31.86 -52.02
CA PRO A 305 -19.04 -32.62 -53.24
C PRO A 305 -18.79 -34.12 -53.06
N SER A 306 -18.11 -34.56 -51.99
CA SER A 306 -17.89 -35.98 -51.70
C SER A 306 -19.16 -36.70 -51.24
N THR A 307 -20.18 -35.93 -50.83
CA THR A 307 -21.48 -36.44 -50.39
C THR A 307 -22.49 -36.59 -51.53
N LEU A 308 -22.17 -36.09 -52.72
CA LEU A 308 -23.03 -36.08 -53.91
C LEU A 308 -22.65 -37.19 -54.90
N ASP A 309 -23.63 -37.91 -55.43
CA ASP A 309 -23.43 -38.78 -56.59
C ASP A 309 -23.44 -37.96 -57.89
N LEU A 310 -22.26 -37.52 -58.33
CA LEU A 310 -22.11 -36.68 -59.52
C LEU A 310 -22.57 -37.36 -60.81
N ASP A 311 -22.49 -38.69 -60.91
CA ASP A 311 -22.87 -39.43 -62.11
C ASP A 311 -24.41 -39.49 -62.27
N SER A 312 -25.15 -39.37 -61.17
CA SER A 312 -26.63 -39.27 -61.14
C SER A 312 -27.14 -37.89 -61.58
N GLY A 313 -26.24 -36.92 -61.76
CA GLY A 313 -26.55 -35.53 -62.07
C GLY A 313 -26.90 -34.76 -60.80
N VAL A 314 -26.51 -33.50 -60.74
CA VAL A 314 -26.69 -32.64 -59.56
C VAL A 314 -27.51 -31.43 -59.96
N THR A 315 -28.53 -31.09 -59.19
CA THR A 315 -29.22 -29.80 -59.28
C THR A 315 -29.12 -29.11 -57.95
N GLY A 316 -28.85 -27.81 -57.96
CA GLY A 316 -28.75 -27.04 -56.74
C GLY A 316 -29.00 -25.57 -56.97
N SER A 317 -29.11 -24.86 -55.86
CA SER A 317 -29.38 -23.43 -55.84
C SER A 317 -28.74 -22.82 -54.60
N PHE A 318 -28.36 -21.55 -54.69
CA PHE A 318 -28.02 -20.70 -53.55
C PHE A 318 -28.46 -19.27 -53.85
N ASP A 319 -28.75 -18.49 -52.82
CA ASP A 319 -29.13 -17.09 -52.93
C ASP A 319 -27.91 -16.21 -52.69
N VAL A 320 -27.77 -15.14 -53.46
CA VAL A 320 -26.75 -14.10 -53.26
C VAL A 320 -27.45 -12.77 -53.03
N THR A 321 -27.22 -12.14 -51.89
CA THR A 321 -27.79 -10.82 -51.53
C THR A 321 -26.71 -9.77 -51.53
N ASP A 322 -26.91 -8.65 -52.23
CA ASP A 322 -25.97 -7.52 -52.22
C ASP A 322 -26.19 -6.55 -51.03
N ASP A 323 -25.27 -5.59 -50.88
CA ASP A 323 -25.32 -4.51 -49.89
C ASP A 323 -26.59 -3.63 -49.93
N SER A 324 -27.33 -3.70 -51.03
CA SER A 324 -28.58 -2.98 -51.28
C SER A 324 -29.80 -3.85 -50.96
N SER A 325 -29.58 -5.01 -50.32
CA SER A 325 -30.57 -6.01 -49.95
C SER A 325 -31.32 -6.61 -51.15
N ASN A 326 -30.69 -6.63 -52.32
CA ASN A 326 -31.24 -7.28 -53.51
C ASN A 326 -30.71 -8.73 -53.58
N THR A 327 -31.62 -9.69 -53.41
CA THR A 327 -31.33 -11.13 -53.46
C THR A 327 -31.53 -11.70 -54.86
N VAL A 328 -30.55 -12.45 -55.36
CA VAL A 328 -30.57 -13.17 -56.63
C VAL A 328 -30.33 -14.66 -56.39
N THR A 329 -31.27 -15.49 -56.80
CA THR A 329 -31.14 -16.96 -56.72
C THR A 329 -30.32 -17.50 -57.89
N VAL A 330 -29.18 -18.10 -57.58
CA VAL A 330 -28.30 -18.78 -58.51
C VAL A 330 -28.71 -20.25 -58.60
N ASN A 331 -29.17 -20.67 -59.78
CA ASN A 331 -29.51 -22.06 -60.04
C ASN A 331 -28.42 -22.72 -60.87
N PHE A 332 -27.95 -23.89 -60.46
CA PHE A 332 -26.98 -24.68 -61.21
C PHE A 332 -27.49 -26.11 -61.45
N SER A 333 -27.06 -26.70 -62.56
CA SER A 333 -27.39 -28.08 -62.87
C SER A 333 -26.28 -28.75 -63.67
N LEU A 334 -25.80 -29.86 -63.13
CA LEU A 334 -24.97 -30.85 -63.78
C LEU A 334 -25.86 -31.99 -64.27
N ALA A 335 -25.88 -32.24 -65.58
CA ALA A 335 -26.66 -33.33 -66.13
C ALA A 335 -26.08 -34.70 -65.77
N ALA A 336 -26.94 -35.70 -65.59
CA ALA A 336 -26.53 -37.08 -65.35
C ALA A 336 -25.67 -37.62 -66.50
N GLY A 337 -24.57 -38.28 -66.16
CA GLY A 337 -23.58 -38.76 -67.11
C GLY A 337 -22.48 -39.56 -66.41
N THR A 338 -21.99 -40.63 -67.05
CA THR A 338 -20.92 -41.44 -66.46
C THR A 338 -19.57 -40.77 -66.56
N GLY A 339 -18.86 -40.65 -65.44
CA GLY A 339 -17.54 -40.04 -65.35
C GLY A 339 -17.57 -38.55 -65.09
N ASN A 340 -18.67 -38.04 -64.53
CA ASN A 340 -18.75 -36.66 -64.07
C ASN A 340 -17.75 -36.45 -62.94
N THR A 341 -17.03 -35.33 -63.00
CA THR A 341 -16.00 -34.95 -62.04
C THR A 341 -16.41 -33.71 -61.27
N VAL A 342 -15.69 -33.44 -60.19
CA VAL A 342 -15.83 -32.21 -59.43
C VAL A 342 -15.63 -30.97 -60.31
N ALA A 343 -14.73 -31.02 -61.29
CA ALA A 343 -14.53 -29.94 -62.26
C ALA A 343 -15.77 -29.68 -63.16
N ASP A 344 -16.54 -30.74 -63.46
CA ASP A 344 -17.80 -30.59 -64.21
C ASP A 344 -18.89 -29.94 -63.35
N LEU A 345 -18.89 -30.23 -62.04
CA LEU A 345 -19.74 -29.55 -61.08
C LEU A 345 -19.36 -28.08 -60.90
N THR A 346 -18.06 -27.77 -60.76
CA THR A 346 -17.53 -26.39 -60.74
C THR A 346 -18.00 -25.60 -61.97
N ALA A 347 -17.90 -26.20 -63.15
CA ALA A 347 -18.36 -25.55 -64.38
C ALA A 347 -19.88 -25.31 -64.39
N ALA A 348 -20.67 -26.20 -63.79
CA ALA A 348 -22.11 -26.02 -63.65
C ALA A 348 -22.46 -24.89 -62.66
N VAL A 349 -21.76 -24.79 -61.54
CA VAL A 349 -21.91 -23.71 -60.56
C VAL A 349 -21.54 -22.36 -61.16
N GLN A 350 -20.40 -22.28 -61.88
CA GLN A 350 -19.99 -21.07 -62.58
C GLN A 350 -21.01 -20.66 -63.65
N ALA A 351 -21.53 -21.61 -64.44
CA ALA A 351 -22.58 -21.30 -65.40
C ALA A 351 -23.87 -20.77 -64.74
N GLY A 352 -24.15 -21.19 -63.50
CA GLY A 352 -25.23 -20.63 -62.68
C GLY A 352 -24.97 -19.17 -62.32
N LEU A 353 -23.77 -18.83 -61.84
CA LEU A 353 -23.35 -17.46 -61.52
C LEU A 353 -23.46 -16.54 -62.74
N ASP A 354 -22.99 -17.00 -63.90
CA ASP A 354 -23.06 -16.27 -65.17
C ASP A 354 -24.52 -16.00 -65.58
N ALA A 355 -25.39 -17.01 -65.45
CA ALA A 355 -26.80 -16.90 -65.79
C ALA A 355 -27.58 -15.97 -64.85
N ALA A 356 -27.18 -15.94 -63.57
CA ALA A 356 -27.68 -14.99 -62.58
C ALA A 356 -27.13 -13.57 -62.77
N GLY A 357 -26.13 -13.38 -63.63
CA GLY A 357 -25.52 -12.09 -63.93
C GLY A 357 -24.54 -11.61 -62.87
N LEU A 358 -24.11 -12.48 -61.95
CA LEU A 358 -23.25 -12.15 -60.82
C LEU A 358 -21.75 -12.23 -61.15
N ASP A 359 -21.37 -12.76 -62.32
CA ASP A 359 -20.00 -12.75 -62.86
C ASP A 359 -19.75 -11.56 -63.84
N ASN A 360 -20.77 -10.74 -64.11
CA ASN A 360 -20.73 -9.76 -65.19
C ASN A 360 -20.20 -8.39 -64.74
N ALA A 361 -18.87 -8.31 -64.68
CA ALA A 361 -17.97 -7.18 -64.44
C ALA A 361 -17.23 -7.27 -63.10
N SER A 362 -15.93 -7.62 -63.20
CA SER A 362 -14.86 -7.66 -62.18
C SER A 362 -14.55 -8.94 -61.39
N SER A 363 -15.06 -10.11 -61.80
CA SER A 363 -14.66 -11.41 -61.19
C SER A 363 -14.94 -11.48 -59.68
N ASP A 364 -15.96 -10.77 -59.21
CA ASP A 364 -16.24 -10.61 -57.79
C ASP A 364 -16.63 -11.93 -57.10
N LEU A 365 -17.30 -12.86 -57.82
CA LEU A 365 -17.61 -14.21 -57.34
C LEU A 365 -17.17 -15.25 -58.38
N THR A 366 -16.34 -16.20 -57.97
CA THR A 366 -15.89 -17.33 -58.81
C THR A 366 -16.03 -18.65 -58.07
N ALA A 367 -16.40 -19.72 -58.76
CA ALA A 367 -16.38 -21.06 -58.15
C ALA A 367 -14.93 -21.57 -58.04
N ALA A 368 -14.54 -22.05 -56.86
CA ALA A 368 -13.22 -22.63 -56.63
C ALA A 368 -13.01 -23.92 -57.43
N ASP A 369 -11.74 -24.36 -57.58
CA ASP A 369 -11.35 -25.55 -58.36
C ASP A 369 -12.08 -26.85 -57.96
N ASP A 370 -12.66 -26.92 -56.76
CA ASP A 370 -13.41 -28.06 -56.23
C ASP A 370 -14.95 -27.89 -56.27
N GLY A 371 -15.46 -26.78 -56.78
CA GLY A 371 -16.90 -26.53 -56.96
C GLY A 371 -17.70 -26.49 -55.66
N SER A 372 -17.03 -26.64 -54.52
CA SER A 372 -17.57 -26.72 -53.17
C SER A 372 -17.54 -25.37 -52.47
N VAL A 373 -16.85 -24.39 -53.06
CA VAL A 373 -16.59 -23.07 -52.50
C VAL A 373 -16.82 -22.00 -53.58
N ILE A 374 -17.36 -20.86 -53.19
CA ILE A 374 -17.28 -19.61 -53.95
C ILE A 374 -16.18 -18.75 -53.35
N GLU A 375 -15.24 -18.37 -54.20
CA GLU A 375 -14.24 -17.35 -53.92
C GLU A 375 -14.82 -15.98 -54.27
N LEU A 376 -14.90 -15.12 -53.26
CA LEU A 376 -15.21 -13.70 -53.39
C LEU A 376 -13.90 -12.94 -53.59
N ASP A 377 -13.70 -12.39 -54.79
CA ASP A 377 -12.56 -11.51 -55.11
C ASP A 377 -13.03 -10.06 -55.05
N SER A 378 -12.87 -9.41 -53.89
CA SER A 378 -13.35 -8.04 -53.70
C SER A 378 -12.38 -7.02 -54.31
N ASP A 379 -12.42 -6.80 -55.63
CA ASP A 379 -11.86 -5.60 -56.27
C ASP A 379 -12.90 -4.45 -56.35
N SER A 380 -14.16 -4.74 -56.01
CA SER A 380 -15.28 -3.80 -55.97
C SER A 380 -15.88 -3.67 -54.56
N ALA A 381 -16.34 -2.46 -54.22
CA ALA A 381 -16.80 -2.07 -52.88
C ALA A 381 -18.20 -2.59 -52.49
N ILE A 382 -18.62 -3.73 -53.02
CA ILE A 382 -19.96 -4.32 -52.80
C ILE A 382 -19.80 -5.53 -51.88
N THR A 383 -20.63 -5.59 -50.84
CA THR A 383 -20.73 -6.77 -49.96
C THR A 383 -21.75 -7.75 -50.54
N TYR A 384 -21.44 -9.04 -50.49
CA TYR A 384 -22.33 -10.12 -50.90
C TYR A 384 -22.53 -11.11 -49.76
N ASP A 385 -23.78 -11.44 -49.47
CA ASP A 385 -24.20 -12.52 -48.56
C ASP A 385 -24.68 -13.72 -49.38
N ILE A 386 -24.27 -14.93 -49.03
CA ILE A 386 -24.64 -16.17 -49.73
C ILE A 386 -25.43 -17.06 -48.77
N ALA A 387 -26.68 -17.37 -49.12
CA ALA A 387 -27.62 -18.12 -48.28
C ALA A 387 -28.35 -19.22 -49.06
N ASN A 388 -29.20 -19.98 -48.36
CA ASN A 388 -30.14 -20.96 -48.96
C ASN A 388 -29.47 -21.97 -49.92
N ILE A 389 -28.28 -22.46 -49.56
CA ILE A 389 -27.51 -23.36 -50.41
C ILE A 389 -28.14 -24.76 -50.40
N THR A 390 -28.38 -25.31 -51.58
CA THR A 390 -28.99 -26.62 -51.82
C THR A 390 -28.25 -27.33 -52.95
N ALA A 391 -28.08 -28.64 -52.81
CA ALA A 391 -27.54 -29.51 -53.84
C ALA A 391 -28.15 -30.92 -53.69
N SER A 392 -28.69 -31.45 -54.77
CA SER A 392 -29.39 -32.74 -54.79
C SER A 392 -29.02 -33.57 -56.02
N ASP A 393 -28.82 -34.86 -55.82
CA ASP A 393 -28.52 -35.85 -56.87
C ASP A 393 -29.72 -36.75 -57.25
N GLY A 394 -30.91 -36.44 -56.75
CA GLY A 394 -32.14 -37.19 -57.00
C GLY A 394 -32.21 -38.59 -56.35
N GLY A 395 -31.25 -38.96 -55.49
CA GLY A 395 -31.19 -40.27 -54.82
C GLY A 395 -31.57 -40.28 -53.32
N THR A 396 -31.26 -39.22 -52.56
CA THR A 396 -31.53 -39.04 -51.10
C THR A 396 -31.33 -37.56 -50.70
N PRO A 397 -31.78 -37.07 -49.51
CA PRO A 397 -32.01 -35.63 -49.31
C PRO A 397 -30.74 -34.80 -49.30
N ASN A 398 -30.86 -33.66 -49.99
CA ASN A 398 -30.06 -32.43 -49.98
C ASN A 398 -28.72 -32.49 -49.21
N ALA A 399 -27.60 -32.54 -49.94
CA ALA A 399 -26.30 -32.18 -49.37
C ALA A 399 -26.17 -30.65 -49.35
N SER A 400 -26.96 -30.00 -48.50
CA SER A 400 -26.64 -28.65 -48.04
C SER A 400 -25.57 -28.80 -46.97
N THR A 401 -24.44 -28.10 -47.06
CA THR A 401 -23.60 -27.93 -45.86
C THR A 401 -24.39 -27.06 -44.91
N GLY A 402 -24.94 -27.71 -43.88
CA GLY A 402 -25.60 -27.06 -42.77
C GLY A 402 -24.73 -25.95 -42.22
N GLY A 403 -25.36 -24.81 -41.94
CA GLY A 403 -24.74 -23.77 -41.14
C GLY A 403 -24.45 -24.34 -39.76
N THR A 404 -23.18 -24.65 -39.49
CA THR A 404 -22.74 -25.02 -38.14
C THR A 404 -22.87 -23.79 -37.25
N ILE A 405 -23.62 -23.91 -36.15
CA ILE A 405 -23.38 -23.05 -34.99
C ILE A 405 -21.90 -23.22 -34.64
N SER A 406 -21.14 -22.15 -34.49
CA SER A 406 -19.72 -22.30 -34.07
C SER A 406 -19.62 -22.36 -32.55
N ALA A 407 -20.54 -21.69 -31.86
CA ALA A 407 -20.74 -21.75 -30.42
C ALA A 407 -22.11 -21.22 -30.00
N LEU A 408 -22.64 -21.73 -28.89
CA LEU A 408 -23.62 -21.05 -28.06
C LEU A 408 -22.89 -19.97 -27.27
N THR A 409 -23.32 -18.72 -27.45
CA THR A 409 -22.74 -17.52 -26.83
C THR A 409 -22.64 -17.70 -25.31
N ALA A 410 -21.48 -17.40 -24.71
CA ALA A 410 -21.32 -17.34 -23.27
C ALA A 410 -22.26 -16.33 -22.59
N ALA A 411 -22.60 -16.58 -21.33
CA ALA A 411 -23.18 -15.59 -20.44
C ALA A 411 -22.22 -14.41 -20.22
N GLU A 412 -22.78 -13.22 -20.03
CA GLU A 412 -21.98 -12.04 -19.69
C GLU A 412 -21.33 -12.23 -18.31
N GLU A 413 -20.01 -12.07 -18.22
CA GLU A 413 -19.30 -12.18 -16.95
C GLU A 413 -19.64 -10.98 -16.06
N GLN A 414 -20.17 -11.25 -14.87
CA GLN A 414 -20.46 -10.21 -13.90
C GLN A 414 -19.23 -9.88 -13.08
N THR A 415 -19.01 -8.60 -12.83
CA THR A 415 -17.95 -8.07 -11.98
C THR A 415 -18.53 -7.03 -11.03
N VAL A 416 -17.78 -6.68 -9.97
CA VAL A 416 -18.18 -5.57 -9.09
C VAL A 416 -18.38 -4.27 -9.90
N ALA A 417 -17.55 -4.04 -10.93
CA ALA A 417 -17.68 -2.92 -11.85
C ALA A 417 -18.98 -2.98 -12.67
N SER A 418 -19.26 -4.10 -13.34
CA SER A 418 -20.44 -4.21 -14.23
C SER A 418 -21.75 -4.02 -13.46
N ARG A 419 -21.82 -4.47 -12.20
CA ARG A 419 -22.99 -4.26 -11.34
C ARG A 419 -23.19 -2.80 -10.94
N PHE A 420 -22.12 -2.08 -10.62
CA PHE A 420 -22.21 -0.64 -10.37
C PHE A 420 -22.58 0.14 -11.64
N GLU A 421 -22.09 -0.28 -12.81
CA GLU A 421 -22.49 0.31 -14.10
C GLU A 421 -23.97 0.05 -14.43
N ALA A 422 -24.50 -1.12 -14.06
CA ALA A 422 -25.92 -1.44 -14.13
C ALA A 422 -26.78 -0.67 -13.10
N GLY A 423 -26.16 0.10 -12.20
CA GLY A 423 -26.84 0.89 -11.17
C GLY A 423 -27.34 0.08 -9.98
N GLU A 424 -26.82 -1.13 -9.80
CA GLU A 424 -27.17 -2.01 -8.71
C GLU A 424 -26.38 -1.67 -7.43
N THR A 425 -26.95 -1.97 -6.28
CA THR A 425 -26.30 -1.76 -4.98
C THR A 425 -25.78 -3.07 -4.42
N THR A 426 -24.56 -3.05 -3.89
CA THR A 426 -23.91 -4.22 -3.26
C THR A 426 -23.57 -3.92 -1.81
N SER A 427 -23.69 -4.92 -0.93
CA SER A 427 -23.22 -4.83 0.46
C SER A 427 -21.90 -5.55 0.61
N PHE A 428 -20.99 -4.98 1.39
CA PHE A 428 -19.67 -5.57 1.68
C PHE A 428 -19.53 -5.74 3.18
N SER A 429 -19.06 -6.91 3.60
CA SER A 429 -18.57 -7.13 4.96
C SER A 429 -17.05 -6.95 4.93
N LEU A 430 -16.53 -6.04 5.75
CA LEU A 430 -15.10 -5.78 5.82
C LEU A 430 -14.57 -6.05 7.22
N ASN A 431 -13.32 -6.50 7.30
CA ASN A 431 -12.57 -6.48 8.55
C ASN A 431 -11.30 -5.66 8.34
N VAL A 432 -11.22 -4.48 8.97
CA VAL A 432 -10.11 -3.54 8.83
C VAL A 432 -9.42 -3.38 10.18
N ALA A 433 -8.14 -3.73 10.24
CA ALA A 433 -7.33 -3.71 11.45
C ALA A 433 -7.95 -4.48 12.64
N GLY A 434 -8.72 -5.54 12.36
CA GLY A 434 -9.40 -6.37 13.35
C GLY A 434 -10.82 -5.93 13.71
N GLU A 435 -11.31 -4.80 13.17
CA GLU A 435 -12.66 -4.29 13.39
C GLU A 435 -13.58 -4.63 12.22
N ALA A 436 -14.77 -5.14 12.51
CA ALA A 436 -15.77 -5.47 11.49
C ALA A 436 -16.56 -4.22 11.07
N ILE A 437 -16.64 -3.97 9.77
CA ILE A 437 -17.37 -2.87 9.15
C ILE A 437 -18.33 -3.47 8.13
N GLU A 438 -19.63 -3.25 8.34
CA GLU A 438 -20.64 -3.59 7.34
C GLU A 438 -20.93 -2.36 6.48
N VAL A 439 -20.63 -2.48 5.19
CA VAL A 439 -20.98 -1.49 4.18
C VAL A 439 -22.29 -1.91 3.55
N THR A 440 -23.33 -1.12 3.75
CA THR A 440 -24.66 -1.40 3.20
C THR A 440 -24.96 -0.53 1.99
N ASP A 441 -25.65 -1.10 1.00
CA ASP A 441 -26.23 -0.40 -0.16
C ASP A 441 -25.23 0.50 -0.92
N ALA A 442 -24.01 0.04 -1.13
CA ALA A 442 -23.03 0.80 -1.91
C ALA A 442 -23.39 0.75 -3.40
N SER A 443 -23.52 1.92 -4.03
CA SER A 443 -23.81 2.06 -5.47
C SER A 443 -22.55 2.20 -6.33
N ASN A 444 -21.40 2.41 -5.68
CA ASN A 444 -20.09 2.55 -6.29
C ASN A 444 -19.01 2.38 -5.19
N LEU A 445 -17.74 2.20 -5.57
CA LEU A 445 -16.65 2.05 -4.59
C LEU A 445 -16.41 3.31 -3.73
N GLN A 446 -16.85 4.49 -4.17
CA GLN A 446 -16.73 5.72 -3.37
C GLN A 446 -17.65 5.69 -2.14
N ASP A 447 -18.81 5.06 -2.23
CA ASP A 447 -19.72 4.82 -1.09
C ASP A 447 -19.09 3.86 -0.08
N VAL A 448 -18.42 2.80 -0.57
CA VAL A 448 -17.65 1.86 0.27
C VAL A 448 -16.55 2.60 1.02
N VAL A 449 -15.75 3.39 0.32
CA VAL A 449 -14.70 4.23 0.91
C VAL A 449 -15.26 5.21 1.95
N ALA A 450 -16.41 5.84 1.69
CA ALA A 450 -17.03 6.78 2.63
C ALA A 450 -17.45 6.09 3.93
N GLN A 451 -18.01 4.87 3.84
CA GLN A 451 -18.41 4.09 5.00
C GLN A 451 -17.19 3.57 5.79
N ILE A 452 -16.12 3.11 5.12
CA ILE A 452 -14.85 2.77 5.78
C ILE A 452 -14.30 3.98 6.54
N ASN A 453 -14.28 5.16 5.89
CA ASN A 453 -13.78 6.39 6.50
C ASN A 453 -14.62 6.88 7.70
N GLY A 454 -15.89 6.45 7.80
CA GLY A 454 -16.73 6.67 8.97
C GLY A 454 -16.22 5.91 10.21
N ALA A 455 -15.57 4.77 10.01
CA ALA A 455 -15.03 3.91 11.06
C ALA A 455 -13.54 4.18 11.38
N THR A 456 -12.87 5.12 10.68
CA THR A 456 -11.43 5.43 10.87
C THR A 456 -11.04 5.73 12.31
N LYS A 457 -11.95 6.27 13.13
CA LYS A 457 -11.68 6.54 14.54
C LYS A 457 -11.40 5.26 15.34
N ASP A 458 -12.09 4.18 14.99
CA ASP A 458 -12.02 2.90 15.70
C ASP A 458 -10.92 2.02 15.10
N THR A 459 -10.77 2.02 13.77
CA THR A 459 -9.77 1.22 13.05
C THR A 459 -8.38 1.86 12.99
N GLY A 460 -8.29 3.19 13.00
CA GLY A 460 -7.05 3.93 12.71
C GLY A 460 -6.59 3.84 11.24
N VAL A 461 -7.44 3.32 10.34
CA VAL A 461 -7.14 3.15 8.91
C VAL A 461 -8.16 3.95 8.10
N SER A 462 -7.66 4.83 7.24
CA SER A 462 -8.44 5.56 6.23
C SER A 462 -8.42 4.82 4.90
N ALA A 463 -9.42 5.04 4.05
CA ALA A 463 -9.49 4.51 2.70
C ALA A 463 -9.70 5.61 1.65
N PHE A 464 -9.21 5.38 0.44
CA PHE A 464 -9.48 6.19 -0.75
C PHE A 464 -9.41 5.32 -2.01
N LEU A 465 -9.81 5.83 -3.16
CA LEU A 465 -9.79 5.08 -4.41
C LEU A 465 -8.42 5.20 -5.11
N SER A 466 -8.06 4.15 -5.83
CA SER A 466 -6.92 4.16 -6.76
C SER A 466 -7.10 5.22 -7.86
N SER A 467 -6.04 5.55 -8.58
CA SER A 467 -6.10 6.48 -9.72
C SER A 467 -7.02 6.00 -10.85
N SER A 468 -7.19 4.68 -11.01
CA SER A 468 -8.13 4.12 -11.99
C SER A 468 -9.57 4.09 -11.47
N GLY A 469 -9.76 4.18 -10.14
CA GLY A 469 -11.06 4.05 -9.50
C GLY A 469 -11.48 2.61 -9.20
N ASP A 470 -10.66 1.63 -9.58
CA ASP A 470 -11.02 0.20 -9.54
C ASP A 470 -10.67 -0.50 -8.22
N ASP A 471 -9.82 0.13 -7.42
CA ASP A 471 -9.28 -0.45 -6.19
C ASP A 471 -9.44 0.50 -5.01
N ILE A 472 -9.59 -0.09 -3.82
CA ILE A 472 -9.57 0.63 -2.55
C ILE A 472 -8.16 0.59 -1.99
N VAL A 473 -7.63 1.77 -1.72
CA VAL A 473 -6.35 1.98 -1.06
C VAL A 473 -6.61 2.27 0.41
N PHE A 474 -6.05 1.45 1.28
CA PHE A 474 -6.08 1.62 2.73
C PHE A 474 -4.78 2.26 3.20
N ALA A 475 -4.88 3.18 4.14
CA ALA A 475 -3.73 3.86 4.71
C ALA A 475 -3.87 3.99 6.23
N SER A 476 -2.84 3.54 6.95
CA SER A 476 -2.78 3.59 8.41
C SER A 476 -2.41 4.98 8.89
N ALA A 477 -3.24 5.58 9.74
CA ALA A 477 -2.96 6.86 10.39
C ALA A 477 -1.91 6.73 11.51
N LYS A 478 -1.47 5.51 11.85
CA LYS A 478 -0.51 5.24 12.94
C LYS A 478 0.80 4.61 12.47
N GLY A 479 0.96 4.37 11.16
CA GLY A 479 2.15 3.71 10.60
C GLY A 479 2.36 2.27 11.11
N GLU A 480 1.32 1.69 11.74
CA GLU A 480 1.31 0.29 12.14
C GLU A 480 0.83 -0.55 10.96
N ASN A 481 1.39 -1.75 10.85
CA ASN A 481 0.91 -2.73 9.89
C ASN A 481 -0.54 -3.11 10.21
N PHE A 482 -1.35 -3.28 9.18
CA PHE A 482 -2.75 -3.64 9.29
C PHE A 482 -3.10 -4.70 8.25
N THR A 483 -4.19 -5.41 8.51
CA THR A 483 -4.85 -6.27 7.53
C THR A 483 -6.23 -5.70 7.27
N ALA A 484 -6.62 -5.64 6.01
CA ALA A 484 -7.96 -5.29 5.58
C ALA A 484 -8.48 -6.44 4.71
N SER A 485 -9.62 -7.03 5.07
CA SER A 485 -10.31 -8.02 4.24
C SER A 485 -11.65 -7.44 3.81
N ILE A 486 -12.01 -7.72 2.56
CA ILE A 486 -13.27 -7.36 1.94
C ILE A 486 -13.90 -8.67 1.48
N THR A 487 -15.06 -8.95 2.06
CA THR A 487 -15.92 -10.08 1.74
C THR A 487 -17.24 -9.56 1.19
N THR A 488 -17.68 -10.01 0.02
CA THR A 488 -19.03 -9.74 -0.46
C THR A 488 -19.61 -10.94 -1.19
N ASP A 489 -20.83 -11.30 -0.81
CA ASP A 489 -21.69 -12.26 -1.48
C ASP A 489 -22.76 -11.44 -2.24
N VAL A 490 -22.65 -11.44 -3.56
CA VAL A 490 -23.35 -10.45 -4.41
C VAL A 490 -24.69 -10.98 -4.93
N ASP A 491 -24.94 -12.28 -4.85
CA ASP A 491 -26.22 -12.93 -5.21
C ASP A 491 -26.91 -13.64 -4.04
N GLY A 492 -26.23 -13.79 -2.89
CA GLY A 492 -26.78 -14.39 -1.69
C GLY A 492 -26.92 -15.91 -1.78
N ASP A 493 -26.29 -16.54 -2.78
CA ASP A 493 -26.36 -17.98 -3.01
C ASP A 493 -25.26 -18.76 -2.24
N GLY A 494 -24.30 -18.03 -1.65
CA GLY A 494 -23.18 -18.58 -0.88
C GLY A 494 -22.04 -19.13 -1.73
N THR A 495 -22.02 -18.83 -3.02
CA THR A 495 -20.97 -19.11 -4.01
C THR A 495 -20.52 -17.80 -4.67
N ASN A 496 -19.36 -17.80 -5.36
CA ASN A 496 -18.81 -16.61 -6.04
C ASN A 496 -18.59 -15.36 -5.14
N GLU A 497 -18.18 -15.58 -3.88
CA GLU A 497 -17.84 -14.51 -2.94
C GLU A 497 -16.54 -13.79 -3.34
N VAL A 498 -16.57 -12.46 -3.37
CA VAL A 498 -15.34 -11.66 -3.40
C VAL A 498 -14.67 -11.82 -2.04
N ASP A 499 -13.54 -12.52 -1.96
CA ASP A 499 -12.71 -12.61 -0.75
C ASP A 499 -11.32 -12.04 -1.04
N LEU A 500 -11.16 -10.74 -0.81
CA LEU A 500 -9.90 -10.03 -0.98
C LEU A 500 -9.32 -9.67 0.38
N THR A 501 -8.10 -10.14 0.64
CA THR A 501 -7.32 -9.73 1.81
C THR A 501 -6.10 -8.93 1.39
N VAL A 502 -5.97 -7.75 1.98
CA VAL A 502 -4.83 -6.85 1.89
C VAL A 502 -4.08 -6.92 3.21
N ASP A 503 -2.82 -7.36 3.19
CA ASP A 503 -1.95 -7.41 4.36
C ASP A 503 -0.73 -6.52 4.16
N SER A 504 -0.73 -5.38 4.85
CA SER A 504 0.34 -4.40 4.75
C SER A 504 1.67 -4.88 5.35
N SER A 505 1.67 -6.00 6.09
CA SER A 505 2.88 -6.61 6.65
C SER A 505 3.57 -7.57 5.66
N ALA A 506 2.81 -8.10 4.70
CA ALA A 506 3.30 -9.04 3.70
C ALA A 506 3.81 -8.35 2.42
N ASP A 507 3.39 -7.10 2.18
CA ASP A 507 3.80 -6.33 1.01
C ASP A 507 4.98 -5.38 1.32
N PRO A 508 6.17 -5.60 0.73
CA PRO A 508 7.34 -4.75 0.94
C PRO A 508 7.18 -3.33 0.37
N ASN A 509 6.19 -3.09 -0.50
CA ASN A 509 5.88 -1.78 -1.07
C ASN A 509 4.83 -1.02 -0.27
N SER A 510 4.28 -1.62 0.80
CA SER A 510 3.23 -1.00 1.59
C SER A 510 3.71 0.19 2.44
N ASN A 511 4.98 0.59 2.37
CA ASN A 511 5.48 1.78 3.05
C ASN A 511 5.67 2.92 2.05
N VAL A 512 4.73 3.87 2.03
CA VAL A 512 4.83 5.08 1.21
C VAL A 512 5.58 6.14 2.00
N SER A 513 6.87 6.24 1.71
CA SER A 513 7.73 7.26 2.29
C SER A 513 7.44 8.65 1.71
N VAL A 514 7.76 9.71 2.46
CA VAL A 514 7.72 11.10 2.00
C VAL A 514 8.60 11.31 0.76
N ASN A 515 9.64 10.50 0.55
CA ASN A 515 10.45 10.53 -0.68
C ASN A 515 9.75 9.97 -1.92
N GLY A 516 8.75 9.11 -1.72
CA GLY A 516 8.00 8.47 -2.80
C GLY A 516 6.70 9.17 -3.14
N LEU A 517 6.47 10.39 -2.60
CA LEU A 517 5.24 11.12 -2.87
C LEU A 517 5.25 11.66 -4.29
N ASP A 518 4.14 11.42 -4.98
CA ASP A 518 3.86 11.96 -6.29
C ASP A 518 2.42 12.48 -6.29
N ILE A 519 2.26 13.79 -6.44
CA ILE A 519 0.95 14.46 -6.47
C ILE A 519 0.51 14.84 -7.89
N SER A 520 1.17 14.32 -8.93
CA SER A 520 0.79 14.51 -10.34
C SER A 520 -0.60 13.93 -10.65
N THR A 521 -1.07 12.99 -9.84
CA THR A 521 -2.40 12.37 -9.93
C THR A 521 -3.26 12.71 -8.71
N ARG A 522 -4.59 12.56 -8.86
CA ARG A 522 -5.52 12.72 -7.75
C ARG A 522 -5.27 11.70 -6.63
N ALA A 523 -5.15 10.42 -7.01
CA ALA A 523 -4.88 9.36 -6.04
C ALA A 523 -3.52 9.55 -5.34
N GLY A 524 -2.49 9.98 -6.08
CA GLY A 524 -1.20 10.33 -5.49
C GLY A 524 -1.27 11.51 -4.53
N SER A 525 -2.15 12.49 -4.78
CA SER A 525 -2.45 13.57 -3.84
C SER A 525 -3.11 13.07 -2.55
N ASP A 526 -4.07 12.15 -2.65
CA ASP A 526 -4.72 11.55 -1.48
C ASP A 526 -3.73 10.69 -0.66
N GLN A 527 -2.86 9.92 -1.32
CA GLN A 527 -1.74 9.21 -0.69
C GLN A 527 -0.80 10.16 0.05
N ALA A 528 -0.43 11.27 -0.60
CA ALA A 528 0.45 12.28 -0.01
C ALA A 528 -0.18 12.94 1.21
N LEU A 529 -1.49 13.18 1.24
CA LEU A 529 -2.16 13.73 2.42
C LEU A 529 -2.02 12.82 3.64
N VAL A 530 -2.27 11.51 3.48
CA VAL A 530 -2.17 10.56 4.59
C VAL A 530 -0.71 10.39 5.02
N ALA A 531 0.21 10.21 4.07
CA ALA A 531 1.63 10.04 4.37
C ALA A 531 2.24 11.27 5.06
N VAL A 532 1.85 12.48 4.65
CA VAL A 532 2.33 13.74 5.26
C VAL A 532 1.69 14.00 6.62
N ASP A 533 0.40 13.73 6.81
CA ASP A 533 -0.25 13.87 8.12
C ASP A 533 0.41 12.94 9.15
N PHE A 534 0.68 11.70 8.77
CA PHE A 534 1.44 10.79 9.63
C PHE A 534 2.88 11.26 9.87
N ALA A 535 3.58 11.74 8.83
CA ALA A 535 4.93 12.28 8.98
C ALA A 535 4.95 13.48 9.97
N ILE A 536 3.95 14.36 9.91
CA ILE A 536 3.78 15.48 10.85
C ILE A 536 3.56 14.95 12.27
N ASP A 537 2.70 13.94 12.45
CA ASP A 537 2.46 13.34 13.77
C ASP A 537 3.71 12.66 14.35
N GLN A 538 4.48 11.95 13.52
CA GLN A 538 5.75 11.34 13.91
C GLN A 538 6.77 12.40 14.36
N VAL A 539 6.88 13.51 13.63
CA VAL A 539 7.73 14.65 14.00
C VAL A 539 7.24 15.31 15.29
N ASN A 540 5.92 15.50 15.45
CA ASN A 540 5.33 16.09 16.66
C ASN A 540 5.55 15.22 17.90
N GLN A 541 5.44 13.89 17.78
CA GLN A 541 5.74 12.96 18.86
C GLN A 541 7.20 13.12 19.32
N PHE A 542 8.14 13.21 18.38
CA PHE A 542 9.54 13.40 18.71
C PHE A 542 9.83 14.78 19.32
N ARG A 543 9.18 15.85 18.85
CA ARG A 543 9.24 17.17 19.48
C ARG A 543 8.72 17.13 20.92
N SER A 544 7.63 16.40 21.16
CA SER A 544 7.09 16.19 22.51
C SER A 544 8.11 15.48 23.42
N ASP A 545 8.77 14.42 22.92
CA ASP A 545 9.80 13.70 23.65
C ASP A 545 11.02 14.58 23.95
N LEU A 546 11.48 15.39 22.98
CA LEU A 546 12.55 16.37 23.20
C LEU A 546 12.15 17.44 24.23
N GLY A 547 10.91 17.91 24.21
CA GLY A 547 10.38 18.84 25.22
C GLY A 547 10.32 18.21 26.61
N ALA A 548 9.94 16.93 26.73
CA ALA A 548 9.98 16.19 27.99
C ALA A 548 11.43 16.04 28.50
N VAL A 549 12.38 15.77 27.61
CA VAL A 549 13.81 15.70 27.93
C VAL A 549 14.36 17.05 28.38
N GLN A 550 13.99 18.16 27.73
CA GLN A 550 14.37 19.51 28.16
C GLN A 550 13.88 19.79 29.60
N ASN A 551 12.60 19.55 29.89
CA ASN A 551 12.05 19.67 31.24
C ASN A 551 12.80 18.82 32.27
N ARG A 552 13.19 17.60 31.88
CA ARG A 552 13.96 16.69 32.74
C ARG A 552 15.37 17.24 33.01
N PHE A 553 16.05 17.79 32.01
CA PHE A 553 17.35 18.43 32.20
C PHE A 553 17.24 19.68 33.10
N GLU A 554 16.25 20.53 32.90
CA GLU A 554 16.01 21.72 33.74
C GLU A 554 15.76 21.36 35.20
N SER A 555 14.90 20.38 35.45
CA SER A 555 14.63 19.87 36.81
C SER A 555 15.90 19.28 37.44
N THR A 556 16.69 18.55 36.64
CA THR A 556 17.97 17.99 37.10
C THR A 556 18.96 19.10 37.45
N ILE A 557 19.10 20.13 36.61
CA ILE A 557 19.95 21.31 36.88
C ILE A 557 19.56 21.97 38.19
N ALA A 558 18.26 22.19 38.44
CA ALA A 558 17.79 22.77 39.69
C ALA A 558 18.20 21.91 40.91
N ASN A 559 18.02 20.58 40.82
CA ASN A 559 18.43 19.64 41.87
C ASN A 559 19.96 19.64 42.10
N LEU A 560 20.75 19.58 41.02
CA LEU A 560 22.20 19.64 41.08
C LEU A 560 22.67 20.95 41.72
N SER A 561 22.05 22.08 41.38
CA SER A 561 22.36 23.39 41.98
C SER A 561 22.12 23.39 43.48
N THR A 562 20.97 22.87 43.94
CA THR A 562 20.69 22.70 45.38
C THR A 562 21.70 21.76 46.06
N SER A 563 22.09 20.67 45.39
CA SER A 563 23.09 19.75 45.91
C SER A 563 24.48 20.38 46.02
N VAL A 564 24.89 21.17 45.02
CA VAL A 564 26.14 21.97 45.05
C VAL A 564 26.11 22.97 46.20
N GLU A 565 25.00 23.69 46.41
CA GLU A 565 24.85 24.65 47.51
C GLU A 565 24.95 23.95 48.88
N ASN A 566 24.22 22.84 49.07
CA ASN A 566 24.25 22.08 50.31
C ASN A 566 25.63 21.48 50.63
N LEU A 567 26.30 20.93 49.61
CA LEU A 567 27.66 20.40 49.76
C LEU A 567 28.67 21.52 50.00
N SER A 568 28.52 22.67 49.34
CA SER A 568 29.37 23.84 49.54
C SER A 568 29.23 24.38 50.96
N ALA A 569 28.00 24.54 51.47
CA ALA A 569 27.73 24.93 52.86
C ALA A 569 28.24 23.90 53.87
N SER A 570 28.18 22.61 53.55
CA SER A 570 28.74 21.53 54.38
C SER A 570 30.26 21.53 54.36
N ASN A 571 30.88 21.82 53.20
CA ASN A 571 32.32 21.93 53.06
C ASN A 571 32.84 23.16 53.83
N SER A 572 32.19 24.32 53.69
CA SER A 572 32.47 25.55 54.45
C SER A 572 32.44 25.30 55.96
N ARG A 573 31.42 24.60 56.49
CA ARG A 573 31.36 24.25 57.93
C ARG A 573 32.52 23.36 58.41
N ILE A 574 33.15 22.60 57.51
CA ILE A 574 34.28 21.73 57.83
C ILE A 574 35.61 22.49 57.67
N LEU A 575 35.77 23.19 56.56
CA LEU A 575 37.03 23.79 56.14
C LEU A 575 37.23 25.21 56.64
N ASP A 576 36.19 26.04 56.72
CA ASP A 576 36.37 27.48 56.94
C ASP A 576 36.68 27.79 58.41
N ALA A 577 37.55 28.77 58.60
CA ALA A 577 37.90 29.29 59.92
C ALA A 577 36.86 30.31 60.38
N ASP A 578 36.40 30.16 61.63
CA ASP A 578 35.68 31.22 62.32
C ASP A 578 36.67 32.34 62.67
N PHE A 579 36.64 33.43 61.90
CA PHE A 579 37.51 34.59 62.07
C PHE A 579 37.46 35.18 63.48
N ALA A 580 36.28 35.23 64.11
CA ALA A 580 36.13 35.79 65.44
C ALA A 580 36.82 34.90 66.48
N ALA A 581 36.59 33.58 66.40
CA ALA A 581 37.23 32.62 67.29
C ALA A 581 38.76 32.56 67.08
N GLU A 582 39.24 32.60 65.85
CA GLU A 582 40.67 32.50 65.55
C GLU A 582 41.43 33.79 65.90
N THR A 583 40.80 34.96 65.74
CA THR A 583 41.34 36.25 66.21
C THR A 583 41.46 36.28 67.74
N ALA A 584 40.47 35.72 68.45
CA ALA A 584 40.53 35.60 69.91
C ALA A 584 41.66 34.65 70.35
N LYS A 585 41.88 33.52 69.66
CA LYS A 585 43.01 32.61 69.91
C LYS A 585 44.35 33.27 69.63
N LEU A 586 44.48 34.00 68.52
CA LEU A 586 45.68 34.77 68.19
C LEU A 586 45.99 35.78 69.29
N SER A 587 44.99 36.56 69.70
CA SER A 587 45.14 37.56 70.78
C SER A 587 45.55 36.89 72.09
N LYS A 588 44.94 35.76 72.46
CA LYS A 588 45.33 34.96 73.63
C LYS A 588 46.77 34.45 73.53
N ALA A 589 47.18 33.95 72.36
CA ALA A 589 48.53 33.45 72.12
C ALA A 589 49.59 34.57 72.19
N GLN A 590 49.26 35.77 71.72
CA GLN A 590 50.12 36.95 71.85
C GLN A 590 50.28 37.38 73.31
N VAL A 591 49.18 37.40 74.09
CA VAL A 591 49.23 37.71 75.53
C VAL A 591 50.03 36.66 76.29
N LEU A 592 49.84 35.37 76.01
CA LEU A 592 50.62 34.28 76.61
C LEU A 592 52.09 34.32 76.20
N GLN A 593 52.41 34.75 74.99
CA GLN A 593 53.79 34.94 74.55
C GLN A 593 54.46 36.08 75.34
N GLN A 594 53.79 37.22 75.51
CA GLN A 594 54.29 38.34 76.33
C GLN A 594 54.46 37.95 77.80
N ALA A 595 53.46 37.26 78.39
CA ALA A 595 53.53 36.74 79.74
C ALA A 595 54.63 35.68 79.91
N GLY A 596 54.80 34.79 78.92
CA GLY A 596 55.84 33.75 78.90
C GLY A 596 57.24 34.34 78.86
N ILE A 597 57.48 35.42 78.10
CA ILE A 597 58.75 36.16 78.09
C ILE A 597 59.02 36.80 79.46
N SER A 598 57.99 37.40 80.08
CA SER A 598 58.10 38.00 81.42
C SER A 598 58.41 36.94 82.50
N VAL A 599 57.73 35.80 82.48
CA VAL A 599 57.95 34.68 83.41
C VAL A 599 59.29 33.99 83.16
N LEU A 600 59.71 33.83 81.90
CA LEU A 600 61.04 33.32 81.54
C LEU A 600 62.15 34.24 82.06
N ALA A 601 61.99 35.57 81.90
CA ALA A 601 62.91 36.55 82.45
C ALA A 601 62.98 36.47 83.99
N GLN A 602 61.83 36.33 84.66
CA GLN A 602 61.75 36.18 86.12
C GLN A 602 62.31 34.83 86.61
N ALA A 603 62.07 33.74 85.88
CA ALA A 603 62.57 32.40 86.19
C ALA A 603 64.09 32.28 85.99
N ASN A 604 64.67 33.05 85.07
CA ASN A 604 66.12 33.16 84.88
C ASN A 604 66.79 34.09 85.91
N ALA A 605 66.07 35.08 86.45
CA ALA A 605 66.58 35.98 87.48
C ALA A 605 66.78 35.30 88.86
N ARG A 606 65.93 34.33 89.24
CA ARG A 606 66.02 33.67 90.56
C ARG A 606 67.32 32.87 90.79
N PRO A 607 67.80 32.03 89.85
CA PRO A 607 69.11 31.38 89.99
C PRO A 607 70.27 32.37 89.96
N GLN A 608 70.18 33.45 89.17
CA GLN A 608 71.22 34.50 89.13
C GLN A 608 71.32 35.26 90.46
N GLN A 609 70.19 35.55 91.11
CA GLN A 609 70.14 36.14 92.44
C GLN A 609 70.69 35.21 93.53
N VAL A 610 70.53 33.89 93.39
CA VAL A 610 71.12 32.92 94.31
C VAL A 610 72.63 32.75 94.04
N LEU A 611 73.07 32.79 92.78
CA LEU A 611 74.48 32.77 92.42
C LEU A 611 75.23 34.03 92.90
N SER A 612 74.57 35.20 92.89
CA SER A 612 75.13 36.45 93.43
C SER A 612 75.18 36.50 94.97
N LEU A 613 74.55 35.53 95.66
CA LEU A 613 74.62 35.38 97.12
C LEU A 613 75.62 34.29 97.55
N LEU A 614 76.18 33.53 96.59
CA LEU A 614 77.16 32.46 96.79
C LEU A 614 78.57 32.83 96.27
N GLN A 615 78.71 34.00 95.63
CA GLN A 615 79.97 34.72 95.42
C GLN A 615 80.10 35.79 96.49
#